data_AF-A0A7V9I9E5-F1
#
_entry.id   AF-A0A7V9I9E5-F1
#
_cell.length_a   1.000
_cell.length_b   1.000
_cell.length_c   1.000
_cell.angle_alpha   90.00
_cell.angle_beta   90.00
_cell.angle_gamma   90.00
#
_symmetry.space_group_name_H-M   'P 1'
#
loop_
_entity.id
_entity.type
_entity.pdbx_description
1 polymer ?
#
loop_
_entity_poly.entity_id
_entity_poly.type
_entity_poly.pdbx_seq_one_letter_code
_entity_poly.pdbx_strand_id
1 'polypeptide(L)'
;AMLEVVQKWDNELGREFSTVLGEMKLGKSRRDALRALASRVKVQEVQLFTSAIVQADEIGMSISRTLSIQAEQMRVRRRQKAEELAHKAVIKIIFPMVFFIFPALFVVLLGPSIPGIVNTLSQISGGK
;
A
#
# COMPACT_ATOMS: atom_id res chain seq x y z
N ALA A 1 -23.53 -26.75 -10.33
CA ALA A 1 -24.35 -25.55 -10.61
C ALA A 1 -24.57 -25.31 -12.11
N MET A 2 -23.74 -24.57 -12.85
CA MET A 2 -24.01 -24.26 -14.29
C MET A 2 -24.10 -25.51 -15.19
N LEU A 3 -23.24 -26.52 -14.95
CA LEU A 3 -23.28 -27.81 -15.67
C LEU A 3 -24.56 -28.63 -15.38
N GLU A 4 -25.14 -28.49 -14.19
CA GLU A 4 -26.38 -29.22 -13.83
C GLU A 4 -27.62 -28.60 -14.48
N VAL A 5 -27.63 -27.27 -14.65
CA VAL A 5 -28.73 -26.57 -15.33
C VAL A 5 -28.81 -26.99 -16.80
N VAL A 6 -27.64 -27.12 -17.46
CA VAL A 6 -27.55 -27.62 -18.85
C VAL A 6 -28.02 -29.06 -18.98
N GLN A 7 -27.75 -29.93 -17.99
CA GLN A 7 -28.16 -31.33 -18.05
C GLN A 7 -29.63 -31.58 -17.69
N LYS A 8 -30.28 -30.69 -16.95
CA LYS A 8 -31.68 -30.85 -16.53
C LYS A 8 -32.70 -30.23 -17.49
N TRP A 9 -32.30 -29.30 -18.36
CA TRP A 9 -33.23 -28.53 -19.20
C TRP A 9 -32.80 -28.60 -20.67
N ASP A 10 -33.48 -29.40 -21.49
CA ASP A 10 -33.29 -29.46 -22.95
C ASP A 10 -34.14 -28.39 -23.66
N ASN A 11 -33.80 -27.13 -23.41
CA ASN A 11 -34.48 -25.98 -24.02
C ASN A 11 -33.47 -24.99 -24.60
N GLU A 12 -33.97 -23.95 -25.28
CA GLU A 12 -33.13 -22.91 -25.90
C GLU A 12 -32.15 -22.27 -24.91
N LEU A 13 -32.56 -22.12 -23.64
CA LEU A 13 -31.73 -21.57 -22.57
C LEU A 13 -30.58 -22.51 -22.17
N GLY A 14 -30.83 -23.82 -22.10
CA GLY A 14 -29.80 -24.84 -21.84
C GLY A 14 -28.72 -24.88 -22.92
N ARG A 15 -29.11 -24.73 -24.19
CA ARG A 15 -28.16 -24.61 -25.32
C ARG A 15 -27.28 -23.37 -25.20
N GLU A 16 -27.87 -22.24 -24.85
CA GLU A 16 -27.15 -20.99 -24.63
C GLU A 16 -26.18 -21.06 -23.43
N PHE A 17 -26.54 -21.72 -22.34
CA PHE A 17 -25.61 -21.99 -21.23
C PHE A 17 -24.47 -22.96 -21.63
N SER A 18 -24.71 -23.92 -22.52
CA SER A 18 -23.66 -24.76 -23.10
C SER A 18 -22.66 -23.94 -23.91
N THR A 19 -23.15 -22.99 -24.71
CA THR A 19 -22.29 -22.02 -25.44
C THR A 19 -21.44 -21.20 -24.49
N VAL A 20 -21.99 -20.72 -23.37
CA VAL A 20 -21.22 -20.01 -22.32
C VAL A 20 -20.10 -20.87 -21.75
N LEU A 21 -20.37 -22.15 -21.45
CA LEU A 21 -19.36 -23.08 -20.95
C LEU A 21 -18.28 -23.36 -22.01
N GLY A 22 -18.64 -23.46 -23.29
CA GLY A 22 -17.70 -23.59 -24.40
C GLY A 22 -16.80 -22.37 -24.53
N GLU A 23 -17.36 -21.17 -24.48
CA GLU A 23 -16.62 -19.91 -24.50
C GLU A 23 -15.63 -19.80 -23.34
N MET A 24 -16.04 -20.21 -22.13
CA MET A 24 -15.15 -20.26 -20.97
C MET A 24 -14.01 -21.27 -21.13
N LYS A 25 -14.27 -22.44 -21.72
CA LYS A 25 -13.23 -23.44 -22.04
C LYS A 25 -12.22 -22.93 -23.07
N LEU A 26 -12.63 -22.04 -23.95
CA LEU A 26 -11.77 -21.35 -24.93
C LEU A 26 -11.01 -20.16 -24.32
N GLY A 27 -11.10 -19.95 -23.00
CA GLY A 27 -10.31 -18.95 -22.27
C GLY A 27 -11.01 -17.60 -22.07
N LYS A 28 -12.29 -17.43 -22.48
CA LYS A 28 -13.04 -16.21 -22.13
C LYS A 28 -13.30 -16.16 -20.62
N SER A 29 -13.24 -14.97 -20.05
CA SER A 29 -13.58 -14.79 -18.64
C SER A 29 -15.06 -15.14 -18.42
N ARG A 30 -15.38 -15.65 -17.22
CA ARG A 30 -16.76 -15.97 -16.83
C ARG A 30 -17.69 -14.76 -17.00
N ARG A 31 -17.18 -13.56 -16.71
CA ARG A 31 -17.92 -12.30 -16.86
C ARG A 31 -18.23 -11.99 -18.32
N ASP A 32 -17.26 -12.13 -19.21
CA ASP A 32 -17.44 -11.85 -20.63
C ASP A 32 -18.38 -12.86 -21.28
N ALA A 33 -18.25 -14.14 -20.92
CA ALA A 33 -19.13 -15.19 -21.42
C ALA A 33 -20.60 -15.00 -20.96
N LEU A 34 -20.82 -14.57 -19.71
CA LEU A 34 -22.16 -14.26 -19.20
C LEU A 34 -22.75 -12.96 -19.79
N ARG A 35 -21.91 -11.95 -20.09
CA ARG A 35 -22.36 -10.75 -20.82
C ARG A 35 -22.72 -11.07 -22.27
N ALA A 36 -21.94 -11.94 -22.92
CA ALA A 36 -22.24 -12.43 -24.27
C ALA A 36 -23.58 -13.19 -24.31
N LEU A 37 -23.85 -14.04 -23.32
CA LEU A 37 -25.17 -14.68 -23.14
C LEU A 37 -26.31 -13.66 -23.07
N ALA A 38 -26.17 -12.64 -22.22
CA ALA A 38 -27.17 -11.59 -22.03
C ALA A 38 -27.48 -10.81 -23.33
N SER A 39 -26.46 -10.60 -24.17
CA SER A 39 -26.60 -9.96 -25.49
C SER A 39 -27.26 -10.83 -26.55
N ARG A 40 -27.11 -12.16 -26.50
CA ARG A 40 -27.69 -13.11 -27.46
C ARG A 40 -29.15 -13.41 -27.17
N VAL A 41 -29.47 -13.68 -25.90
CA VAL A 41 -30.80 -14.11 -25.49
C VAL A 41 -31.81 -12.95 -25.51
N LYS A 42 -31.36 -11.70 -25.26
CA LYS A 42 -32.19 -10.47 -25.28
C LYS A 42 -33.48 -10.54 -24.43
N VAL A 43 -33.54 -11.45 -23.46
CA VAL A 43 -34.62 -11.56 -22.48
C VAL A 43 -34.23 -10.79 -21.21
N GLN A 44 -35.14 -9.94 -20.73
CA GLN A 44 -34.87 -9.01 -19.63
C GLN A 44 -34.50 -9.74 -18.33
N GLU A 45 -35.17 -10.85 -18.04
CA GLU A 45 -34.95 -11.70 -16.87
C GLU A 45 -33.55 -12.33 -16.88
N VAL A 46 -33.08 -12.77 -18.06
CA VAL A 46 -31.74 -13.34 -18.23
C VAL A 46 -30.67 -12.26 -18.09
N GLN A 47 -30.93 -11.04 -18.56
CA GLN A 47 -30.03 -9.89 -18.38
C GLN A 47 -29.91 -9.48 -16.91
N LEU A 48 -31.02 -9.44 -16.18
CA LEU A 48 -31.05 -9.18 -14.74
C LEU A 48 -30.27 -10.26 -13.97
N PHE A 49 -30.52 -11.53 -14.28
CA PHE A 49 -29.84 -12.67 -13.65
C PHE A 49 -28.32 -12.68 -13.92
N THR A 50 -27.91 -12.54 -15.18
CA THR A 50 -26.50 -12.50 -15.56
C THR A 50 -25.79 -11.30 -14.95
N SER A 51 -26.44 -10.13 -14.91
CA SER A 51 -25.91 -8.93 -14.26
C SER A 51 -25.73 -9.12 -12.75
N ALA A 52 -26.66 -9.81 -12.08
CA ALA A 52 -26.55 -10.14 -10.66
C ALA A 52 -25.39 -11.12 -10.39
N ILE A 53 -25.20 -12.14 -11.24
CA ILE A 53 -24.07 -13.07 -11.13
C ILE A 53 -22.73 -12.37 -11.41
N VAL A 54 -22.66 -11.51 -12.43
CA VAL A 54 -21.45 -10.74 -12.74
C VAL A 54 -21.12 -9.77 -11.61
N GLN A 55 -22.12 -9.13 -11.01
CA GLN A 55 -21.91 -8.28 -9.82
C GLN A 55 -21.45 -9.11 -8.61
N ALA A 56 -22.01 -10.29 -8.37
CA ALA A 56 -21.54 -11.19 -7.31
C ALA A 56 -20.10 -11.66 -7.55
N ASP A 57 -19.68 -11.82 -8.81
CA ASP A 57 -18.30 -12.13 -9.22
C ASP A 57 -17.36 -10.91 -9.06
N GLU A 58 -17.86 -9.69 -9.31
CA GLU A 58 -17.11 -8.43 -9.14
C GLU A 58 -16.94 -8.01 -7.68
N ILE A 59 -17.91 -8.30 -6.82
CA ILE A 59 -17.76 -8.25 -5.36
C ILE A 59 -16.66 -9.24 -4.89
N GLY A 60 -16.28 -10.18 -5.76
CA GLY A 60 -15.13 -11.09 -5.66
C GLY A 60 -13.78 -10.54 -6.17
N MET A 61 -13.40 -9.28 -5.90
CA MET A 61 -11.96 -8.98 -5.79
C MET A 61 -11.43 -9.78 -4.59
N SER A 62 -10.84 -10.95 -4.86
CA SER A 62 -10.66 -12.03 -3.89
C SER A 62 -10.30 -11.51 -2.49
N ILE A 63 -11.14 -11.83 -1.50
CA ILE A 63 -10.86 -11.55 -0.09
C ILE A 63 -9.44 -12.01 0.28
N SER A 64 -8.99 -13.11 -0.31
CA SER A 64 -7.63 -13.64 -0.17
C SER A 64 -6.55 -12.65 -0.63
N ARG A 65 -6.66 -12.05 -1.83
CA ARG A 65 -5.73 -11.01 -2.29
C ARG A 65 -5.79 -9.75 -1.44
N THR A 66 -6.99 -9.29 -1.06
CA THR A 66 -7.14 -8.12 -0.19
C THR A 66 -6.51 -8.36 1.18
N LEU A 67 -6.76 -9.51 1.81
CA LEU A 67 -6.14 -9.92 3.08
C LEU A 67 -4.63 -10.15 2.94
N SER A 68 -4.16 -10.66 1.79
CA SER A 68 -2.72 -10.85 1.53
C SER A 68 -2.00 -9.50 1.42
N ILE A 69 -2.60 -8.55 0.69
CA ILE A 69 -2.10 -7.18 0.60
C ILE A 69 -2.14 -6.52 1.98
N GLN A 70 -3.23 -6.68 2.75
CA GLN A 70 -3.33 -6.11 4.09
C GLN A 70 -2.31 -6.72 5.06
N ALA A 71 -2.11 -8.04 5.02
CA ALA A 71 -1.13 -8.73 5.85
C ALA A 71 0.30 -8.26 5.54
N GLU A 72 0.62 -8.04 4.27
CA GLU A 72 1.92 -7.50 3.88
C GLU A 72 2.10 -6.05 4.36
N GLN A 73 1.07 -5.21 4.20
CA GLN A 73 1.06 -3.85 4.73
C GLN A 73 1.22 -3.84 6.26
N MET A 74 0.60 -4.79 6.98
CA MET A 74 0.77 -4.93 8.43
C MET A 74 2.19 -5.31 8.83
N ARG A 75 2.86 -6.20 8.08
CA ARG A 75 4.28 -6.55 8.30
C ARG A 75 5.18 -5.34 8.10
N VAL A 76 5.01 -4.62 6.99
CA VAL A 76 5.75 -3.39 6.69
C VAL A 76 5.56 -2.36 7.80
N ARG A 77 4.32 -2.11 8.23
CA ARG A 77 4.02 -1.13 9.28
C ARG A 77 4.63 -1.49 10.63
N ARG A 78 4.70 -2.78 10.97
CA ARG A 78 5.36 -3.25 12.21
C ARG A 78 6.86 -2.99 12.17
N ARG A 79 7.51 -3.21 11.02
CA ARG A 79 8.93 -2.90 10.82
C ARG A 79 9.19 -1.40 10.89
N GLN A 80 8.39 -0.59 10.19
CA GLN A 80 8.49 0.87 10.24
C GLN A 80 8.34 1.41 11.65
N LYS A 81 7.41 0.87 12.47
CA LYS A 81 7.26 1.29 13.87
C LYS A 81 8.51 0.98 14.71
N ALA A 82 9.16 -0.16 14.46
CA ALA A 82 10.41 -0.51 15.12
C ALA A 82 11.55 0.43 14.69
N GLU A 83 11.65 0.72 13.38
CA GLU A 83 12.62 1.67 12.82
C GLU A 83 12.38 3.10 13.36
N GLU A 84 11.12 3.53 13.46
CA GLU A 84 10.74 4.82 14.05
C GLU A 84 11.18 4.93 15.52
N LEU A 85 10.97 3.87 16.31
CA LEU A 85 11.43 3.82 17.71
C LEU A 85 12.97 3.87 17.80
N ALA A 86 13.66 3.18 16.89
CA ALA A 86 15.12 3.21 16.82
C ALA A 86 15.64 4.62 16.47
N HIS A 87 15.07 5.27 15.46
CA HIS A 87 15.44 6.64 15.07
C HIS A 87 15.17 7.66 16.18
N LYS A 88 14.04 7.52 16.88
CA LYS A 88 13.75 8.37 18.06
C LYS A 88 14.76 8.15 19.18
N ALA A 89 15.24 6.92 19.39
CA ALA A 89 16.29 6.63 20.38
C ALA A 89 17.63 7.30 20.00
N VAL A 90 18.04 7.23 18.74
CA VAL A 90 19.27 7.86 18.24
C VAL A 90 19.27 9.37 18.50
N ILE A 91 18.17 10.06 18.16
CA ILE A 91 18.05 11.51 18.38
C ILE A 91 18.14 11.86 19.87
N LYS A 92 17.53 11.06 20.75
CA LYS A 92 17.61 11.26 22.20
C LYS A 92 19.04 11.14 22.76
N ILE A 93 19.90 10.33 22.14
CA ILE A 93 21.30 10.15 22.56
C ILE A 93 22.20 11.27 22.00
N ILE A 94 21.91 11.78 20.79
CA ILE A 94 22.66 12.90 20.19
C ILE A 94 22.52 14.18 21.02
N PHE A 95 21.34 14.47 21.55
CA PHE A 95 21.09 15.71 22.31
C PHE A 95 22.06 15.91 23.50
N PRO A 96 22.21 14.95 24.45
CA PRO A 96 23.21 15.06 25.50
C PRO A 96 24.63 15.11 24.96
N MET A 97 24.96 14.33 23.93
CA MET A 97 26.30 14.34 23.33
C MET A 97 26.69 15.74 22.86
N VAL A 98 25.82 16.42 22.11
CA VAL A 98 26.09 17.79 21.66
C VAL A 98 26.20 18.73 22.87
N PHE A 99 25.31 18.62 23.85
CA PHE A 99 25.33 19.46 25.03
C PHE A 99 26.61 19.31 25.87
N PHE A 100 27.25 18.14 25.90
CA PHE A 100 28.50 17.93 26.64
C PHE A 100 29.77 18.16 25.80
N ILE A 101 29.78 17.68 24.56
CA ILE A 101 30.95 17.77 23.66
C ILE A 101 31.12 19.21 23.14
N PHE A 102 30.03 19.88 22.76
CA PHE A 102 30.11 21.21 22.14
C PHE A 102 30.71 22.27 23.07
N PRO A 103 30.32 22.39 24.36
CA PRO A 103 30.98 23.30 25.29
C PRO A 103 32.45 22.94 25.54
N ALA A 104 32.76 21.65 25.63
CA ALA A 104 34.14 21.20 25.80
C ALA A 104 35.02 21.61 24.61
N LEU A 105 34.52 21.43 23.38
CA LEU A 105 35.20 21.90 22.17
C LEU A 105 35.37 23.42 22.15
N PHE A 106 34.35 24.17 22.58
CA PHE A 106 34.41 25.64 22.64
C PHE A 106 35.50 26.12 23.62
N VAL A 107 35.59 25.50 24.80
CA VAL A 107 36.62 25.80 25.81
C VAL A 107 38.02 25.45 25.29
N VAL A 108 38.20 24.31 24.64
CA VAL A 108 39.50 23.91 24.09
C VAL A 108 39.94 24.82 22.94
N LEU A 109 39.02 25.20 22.06
CA LEU A 109 39.34 25.97 20.86
C LEU A 109 39.54 27.46 21.17
N LEU A 110 38.65 28.06 21.97
CA LEU A 110 38.66 29.50 22.26
C LEU A 110 39.35 29.85 23.57
N GLY A 111 39.44 28.91 24.52
CA GLY A 111 40.12 29.11 25.81
C GLY A 111 41.50 29.76 25.69
N PRO A 112 42.43 29.26 24.84
CA PRO A 112 43.76 29.88 24.71
C PRO A 112 43.74 31.18 23.90
N SER A 113 42.75 31.38 23.03
CA SER A 113 42.66 32.57 22.16
C SER A 113 42.01 33.77 22.86
N ILE A 114 41.16 33.55 23.86
CA ILE A 114 40.45 34.63 24.58
C ILE A 114 41.42 35.65 25.21
N PRO A 115 42.45 35.25 26.00
CA PRO A 115 43.37 36.23 26.58
C PRO A 115 44.13 37.05 25.54
N GLY A 116 44.53 36.41 24.42
CA GLY A 116 45.22 37.07 23.32
C GLY A 116 44.34 38.12 22.63
N ILE A 117 43.10 37.76 22.31
CA ILE A 117 42.13 38.65 21.67
C ILE A 117 41.79 39.84 22.59
N VAL A 118 41.59 39.59 23.89
CA VAL A 118 41.29 40.65 24.87
C VAL A 118 42.46 41.63 25.01
N ASN A 119 43.70 41.14 25.05
CA ASN A 119 44.88 42.01 25.13
C ASN A 119 45.03 42.88 23.88
N THR A 120 44.86 42.30 22.69
CA THR A 120 44.92 43.05 21.42
C THR A 120 43.79 44.07 21.31
N LEU A 121 42.56 43.72 21.69
CA LEU A 121 41.42 44.66 21.71
C LEU A 121 41.62 45.77 22.75
N SER A 122 42.16 45.46 23.93
CA SER A 122 42.44 46.45 24.96
C SER A 122 43.56 47.41 24.53
N GLN A 123 44.58 46.95 23.81
CA GLN A 123 45.61 47.83 23.22
C GLN A 123 45.02 48.76 22.16
N ILE A 124 44.08 48.27 21.34
CA ILE A 124 43.39 49.07 20.32
C ILE A 124 42.41 50.07 20.96
N SER A 125 41.70 49.69 22.01
CA SER A 125 40.73 50.55 22.71
C SER A 125 41.36 51.50 23.73
N GLY A 126 42.54 51.16 24.27
CA GLY A 126 43.31 51.98 25.21
C GLY A 126 44.23 52.99 24.53
N GLY A 127 44.24 53.03 23.19
CA GLY A 127 44.95 54.03 22.39
C GLY A 127 44.35 55.43 22.55
N LYS A 128 44.78 56.12 23.62
CA LYS A 128 45.35 57.47 23.48
C LYS A 128 46.86 57.35 23.57
#